data_AF-A0A352WUA1-F1
#
_entry.id   AF-A0A352WUA1-F1
#
_cell.length_a   1.000
_cell.length_b   1.000
_cell.length_c   1.000
_cell.angle_alpha   90.00
_cell.angle_beta   90.00
_cell.angle_gamma   90.00
#
_symmetry.space_group_name_H-M   'P 1'
#
loop_
_entity.id
_entity.type
_entity.pdbx_description
1 polymer ?
#
loop_
_entity_poly.entity_id
_entity_poly.type
_entity_poly.pdbx_seq_one_letter_code
_entity_poly.pdbx_strand_id
1 'polypeptide(L)' 'MFDWIAENIGTLLVSVILAAAIVLTVIKLIKNKKSGKTSCGYSCSHCPLSGSCRKPK' A
#
# COMPACT_ATOMS: atom_id res chain seq x y z
N MET A 1 6.26 -7.84 -35.94
CA MET A 1 6.42 -6.92 -34.78
C MET A 1 5.19 -6.95 -33.86
N PHE A 2 3.98 -7.05 -34.40
CA PHE A 2 2.76 -7.22 -33.59
C PHE A 2 2.58 -8.64 -33.02
N ASP A 3 3.15 -9.68 -33.64
CA ASP A 3 3.11 -11.06 -33.13
C ASP A 3 3.71 -11.22 -31.74
N TRP A 4 4.83 -10.55 -31.44
CA TRP A 4 5.44 -10.58 -30.11
C TRP A 4 4.51 -10.00 -29.05
N ILE A 5 3.74 -8.96 -29.40
CA ILE A 5 2.75 -8.37 -28.50
C ILE A 5 1.57 -9.34 -28.34
N ALA A 6 1.13 -10.00 -29.42
CA ALA A 6 0.04 -10.98 -29.39
C ALA A 6 0.38 -12.23 -28.56
N GLU A 7 1.60 -12.76 -28.68
CA GLU A 7 2.06 -13.91 -27.89
C GLU A 7 2.25 -13.57 -26.40
N ASN A 8 2.64 -12.33 -26.09
CA ASN A 8 2.92 -11.90 -24.72
C ASN A 8 1.78 -11.07 -24.09
N ILE A 9 0.62 -10.97 -24.76
CA ILE A 9 -0.48 -10.12 -24.31
C ILE A 9 -1.04 -10.54 -22.95
N GLY A 10 -1.05 -11.84 -22.68
CA GLY A 10 -1.47 -12.39 -21.39
C GLY A 10 -0.51 -11.98 -20.26
N THR A 11 0.80 -12.10 -20.48
CA THR A 11 1.83 -11.67 -19.53
C THR A 11 1.75 -10.17 -19.27
N LEU A 12 1.55 -9.37 -20.32
CA LEU A 12 1.39 -7.92 -20.21
C LEU A 12 0.16 -7.58 -19.33
N LEU A 13 -0.98 -8.22 -19.57
CA LEU A 13 -2.21 -8.04 -18.79
C LEU A 13 -2.01 -8.37 -17.31
N VAL A 14 -1.41 -9.53 -17.01
CA VAL A 14 -1.14 -9.94 -15.62
C VAL A 14 -0.18 -8.97 -14.94
N SER A 15 0.88 -8.54 -15.63
CA SER A 15 1.85 -7.59 -15.07
C SER A 15 1.22 -6.24 -14.72
N VAL A 16 0.32 -5.73 -15.57
CA VAL A 16 -0.39 -4.46 -15.33
C VAL A 16 -1.32 -4.57 -14.13
N ILE A 17 -2.06 -5.67 -14.01
CA ILE A 17 -2.95 -5.91 -12.86
C ILE A 17 -2.14 -5.97 -11.56
N LEU A 18 -1.03 -6.71 -11.56
CA LEU A 18 -0.14 -6.81 -10.40
C LEU A 18 0.44 -5.45 -10.02
N ALA A 19 0.93 -4.69 -11.00
CA ALA A 19 1.44 -3.35 -10.78
C ALA A 19 0.37 -2.42 -10.19
N ALA A 20 -0.85 -2.46 -10.73
CA ALA A 20 -1.97 -1.68 -10.21
C ALA A 20 -2.29 -2.02 -8.75
N ALA A 21 -2.31 -3.30 -8.38
CA ALA A 21 -2.54 -3.73 -6.99
C ALA A 21 -1.47 -3.20 -6.03
N ILE A 22 -0.20 -3.22 -6.43
CA ILE A 22 0.92 -2.68 -5.65
C ILE A 22 0.77 -1.17 -5.49
N VAL A 23 0.51 -0.44 -6.59
CA VAL A 23 0.32 1.02 -6.57
C VAL A 23 -0.83 1.41 -5.65
N LEU A 24 -1.97 0.72 -5.73
CA LEU A 24 -3.11 0.95 -4.84
C LEU A 24 -2.75 0.72 -3.36
N THR A 25 -1.95 -0.30 -3.08
CA THR A 25 -1.47 -0.59 -1.72
C THR A 25 -0.60 0.55 -1.20
N VAL A 26 0.36 1.02 -2.00
CA VAL A 26 1.24 2.15 -1.64
C VAL A 26 0.45 3.44 -1.46
N ILE A 27 -0.51 3.75 -2.33
CA ILE A 27 -1.39 4.92 -2.20
C ILE A 27 -2.20 4.83 -0.91
N LYS A 28 -2.77 3.67 -0.57
CA LYS A 28 -3.47 3.46 0.70
C LYS A 28 -2.55 3.69 1.89
N LEU A 29 -1.31 3.21 1.85
CA LEU A 29 -0.32 3.43 2.92
C LEU A 29 0.03 4.92 3.07
N ILE A 30 0.27 5.64 1.97
CA ILE A 30 0.55 7.08 2.00
C ILE A 30 -0.65 7.87 2.52
N LYS A 31 -1.86 7.55 2.05
CA LYS A 31 -3.09 8.20 2.52
C LYS A 31 -3.34 7.93 4.00
N ASN A 32 -3.11 6.69 4.45
CA ASN A 32 -3.20 6.31 5.86
C ASN A 32 -2.18 7.09 6.69
N LYS A 33 -0.93 7.17 6.25
CA LYS A 33 0.12 7.98 6.91
C LYS A 33 -0.25 9.46 6.98
N LYS A 34 -0.75 10.05 5.88
CA LYS A 34 -1.19 11.45 5.85
C LYS A 34 -2.39 11.70 6.75
N SER A 35 -3.28 10.72 6.89
CA SER A 35 -4.43 10.76 7.80
C SER A 35 -4.05 10.46 9.26
N GLY A 36 -2.76 10.38 9.60
CA GLY A 36 -2.30 10.05 10.95
C GLY A 36 -2.57 8.60 11.38
N LYS A 37 -3.00 7.73 10.45
CA LYS A 37 -3.22 6.30 10.72
C LYS A 37 -1.87 5.60 10.74
N THR A 38 -1.43 5.30 11.95
CA THR A 38 -0.29 4.44 12.24
C THR A 38 -0.71 2.97 12.23
N SER A 39 0.24 2.05 12.09
CA SER A 39 -0.02 0.60 12.13
C SER A 39 -0.72 0.11 13.41
N CYS A 40 -0.77 0.94 14.47
CA CYS A 40 -1.48 0.66 15.72
C CYS A 40 -2.97 1.08 15.72
N GLY A 41 -3.57 1.35 14.56
CA GLY A 41 -5.04 1.33 14.40
C GLY A 41 -5.79 2.58 14.87
N TYR A 42 -5.12 3.74 14.97
CA TYR A 42 -5.72 5.04 15.35
C TYR A 42 -6.32 5.14 16.77
N SER A 43 -6.49 4.02 17.49
CA SER A 43 -6.91 3.95 18.89
C SER A 43 -5.71 3.79 19.84
N CYS A 44 -4.80 4.76 19.86
CA CYS A 44 -3.70 4.78 20.83
C CYS A 44 -4.15 5.14 22.26
N SER A 45 -5.43 5.46 22.47
CA SER A 45 -5.99 5.84 23.77
C SER A 45 -6.04 4.67 24.77
N HIS A 46 -6.25 3.44 24.29
CA HIS A 46 -6.25 2.21 25.09
C HIS A 46 -5.15 1.22 24.67
N CYS A 47 -4.19 1.66 23.85
CA CYS A 47 -3.10 0.79 23.44
C CYS A 47 -2.19 0.50 24.65
N PRO A 48 -1.90 -0.76 25.00
CA PRO A 48 -0.99 -1.09 26.10
C PRO A 48 0.43 -0.58 25.86
N LEU A 49 0.80 -0.28 24.60
CA LEU A 49 2.05 0.40 24.22
C LEU A 49 1.91 1.92 24.03
N SER A 50 0.81 2.54 24.46
CA SER A 50 0.54 3.98 24.28
C SER A 50 1.63 4.89 24.87
N GLY A 51 2.31 4.45 25.94
CA GLY A 51 3.43 5.16 26.57
C GLY A 51 4.72 5.19 25.75
N SER A 52 4.95 4.18 24.89
CA SER A 52 6.19 4.06 24.09
C SER A 52 5.98 4.39 22.61
N CYS A 53 4.76 4.25 22.09
CA CYS A 53 4.45 4.55 20.68
C CYS A 53 4.40 6.05 20.37
N ARG A 54 4.18 6.92 21.36
CA ARG A 54 4.26 8.39 21.15
C ARG A 54 5.74 8.77 21.08
N LYS A 55 6.25 9.02 19.87
CA LYS A 55 7.53 9.74 19.75
C LYS A 55 7.33 11.14 20.34
N PRO A 56 8.11 11.57 21.35
CA PRO A 56 8.09 12.96 21.77
C PRO A 56 8.50 13.82 20.57
N LYS A 57 7.75 14.89 20.33
CA LYS A 57 8.27 16.01 19.54
C LYS A 57 9.37 16.70 20.33
#